data_AF-A0A1F6FZJ2-F1
#
_entry.id   AF-A0A1F6FZJ2-F1
#
_cell.length_a   1.000
_cell.length_b   1.000
_cell.length_c   1.000
_cell.angle_alpha   90.00
_cell.angle_beta   90.00
_cell.angle_gamma   90.00
#
_symmetry.space_group_name_H-M   'P 1'
#
loop_
_entity.id
_entity.type
_entity.pdbx_description
1 polymer ?
#
loop_
_entity_poly.entity_id
_entity_poly.type
_entity_poly.pdbx_seq_one_letter_code
_entity_poly.pdbx_strand_id
1 'polypeptide(L)'
;MNCANVEGLFRIIQSIPSPKAESFKRWLARVGYERIQEIENPELATKRTRTLYKLKGYPEDWIEKRMRGIAMREELTDEWQKRGAQREKDYEILSAEISQATFGLTPSEYKKVKGLKKENLRDHMGDLELILTMLGERTTTEIHRTKDTQGVPRLKDDARVGGQIAGTARKQIERKIGKSIISKGKFLGNNRRIN
;
A
#
# COMPACT_ATOMS: atom_id res chain seq x y z
N MET A 1 -12.98 20.02 -26.18
CA MET A 1 -11.66 19.46 -25.79
C MET A 1 -11.88 17.98 -25.45
N ASN A 2 -11.96 17.11 -26.47
CA ASN A 2 -12.36 15.71 -26.30
C ASN A 2 -11.13 14.80 -26.30
N CYS A 3 -10.50 14.63 -25.13
CA CYS A 3 -9.56 13.54 -24.92
C CYS A 3 -10.37 12.35 -24.36
N ALA A 4 -10.48 11.27 -25.12
CA ALA A 4 -11.14 10.06 -24.64
C ALA A 4 -10.43 9.54 -23.38
N ASN A 5 -11.19 9.17 -22.35
CA ASN A 5 -10.65 8.46 -21.20
C ASN A 5 -10.22 7.03 -21.62
N VAL A 6 -9.53 6.31 -20.73
CA VAL A 6 -8.98 4.97 -21.04
C VAL A 6 -10.06 4.01 -21.53
N GLU A 7 -11.24 4.03 -20.89
CA GLU A 7 -12.39 3.23 -21.31
C GLU A 7 -12.85 3.58 -22.73
N GLY A 8 -12.99 4.88 -23.03
CA GLY A 8 -13.33 5.38 -24.36
C GLY A 8 -12.31 4.99 -25.43
N LEU A 9 -11.01 5.02 -25.10
CA LEU A 9 -9.96 4.53 -25.99
C LEU A 9 -10.09 3.03 -26.25
N PHE A 10 -10.36 2.21 -25.22
CA PHE A 10 -10.58 0.78 -25.41
C PHE A 10 -11.82 0.49 -26.26
N ARG A 11 -12.90 1.26 -26.09
CA ARG A 11 -14.12 1.16 -26.93
C ARG A 11 -13.84 1.52 -28.40
N ILE A 12 -13.04 2.55 -28.65
CA ILE A 12 -12.59 2.90 -30.00
C ILE A 12 -11.78 1.75 -30.61
N ILE A 13 -10.83 1.17 -29.87
CA ILE A 13 -10.03 0.05 -30.39
C ILE A 13 -10.91 -1.17 -30.69
N GLN A 14 -11.91 -1.45 -29.84
CA GLN A 14 -12.88 -2.52 -30.07
C GLN A 14 -13.69 -2.32 -31.35
N SER A 15 -14.02 -1.08 -31.73
CA SER A 15 -14.84 -0.77 -32.91
C SER A 15 -14.08 -0.79 -34.24
N ILE A 16 -12.74 -0.77 -34.24
CA ILE A 16 -11.92 -0.81 -35.46
C ILE A 16 -12.07 -2.17 -36.17
N PRO A 17 -12.60 -2.25 -37.40
CA PRO A 17 -12.77 -3.50 -38.15
C PRO A 17 -11.49 -3.83 -38.95
N SER A 18 -10.34 -3.93 -38.27
CA SER A 18 -9.05 -4.21 -38.90
C SER A 18 -8.36 -5.40 -38.23
N PRO A 19 -7.74 -6.32 -39.01
CA PRO A 19 -6.88 -7.37 -38.47
C PRO A 19 -5.73 -6.83 -37.61
N LYS A 20 -5.31 -5.58 -37.82
CA LYS A 20 -4.28 -4.92 -36.99
C LYS A 20 -4.72 -4.69 -35.54
N ALA A 21 -6.02 -4.60 -35.28
CA ALA A 21 -6.56 -4.44 -33.94
C ALA A 21 -6.79 -5.79 -33.23
N GLU A 22 -6.72 -6.92 -33.95
CA GLU A 22 -7.11 -8.24 -33.44
C GLU A 22 -6.25 -8.70 -32.26
N SER A 23 -4.93 -8.46 -32.30
CA SER A 23 -4.05 -8.80 -31.18
C SER A 23 -4.45 -8.09 -29.88
N PHE A 24 -4.86 -6.83 -29.97
CA PHE A 24 -5.34 -6.06 -28.83
C PHE A 24 -6.73 -6.53 -28.36
N LYS A 25 -7.64 -6.85 -29.28
CA LYS A 25 -8.96 -7.39 -28.94
C LYS A 25 -8.85 -8.75 -28.24
N ARG A 26 -7.97 -9.63 -28.72
CA ARG A 26 -7.65 -10.90 -28.05
C ARG A 26 -7.05 -10.69 -26.67
N TRP A 27 -6.16 -9.71 -26.53
CA TRP A 27 -5.61 -9.35 -25.22
C TRP A 27 -6.71 -8.87 -24.27
N LEU A 28 -7.62 -7.98 -24.71
CA LEU A 28 -8.77 -7.53 -23.92
C LEU A 28 -9.70 -8.69 -23.55
N ALA A 29 -10.00 -9.59 -24.49
CA ALA A 29 -10.83 -10.77 -24.24
C ALA A 29 -10.20 -11.69 -23.19
N ARG A 30 -8.89 -11.92 -23.29
CA ARG A 30 -8.14 -12.70 -22.29
C ARG A 30 -8.19 -12.04 -20.92
N VAL A 31 -7.93 -10.73 -20.83
CA VAL A 31 -7.99 -10.00 -19.56
C VAL A 31 -9.40 -10.06 -18.96
N GLY A 32 -10.44 -9.91 -19.78
CA GLY A 32 -11.83 -10.03 -19.36
C GLY A 32 -12.16 -11.43 -18.83
N TYR A 33 -11.71 -12.47 -19.53
CA TYR A 33 -11.85 -13.85 -19.09
C TYR A 33 -11.12 -14.11 -17.77
N GLU A 34 -9.88 -13.64 -17.63
CA GLU A 34 -9.13 -13.72 -16.36
C GLU A 34 -9.87 -13.01 -15.21
N ARG A 35 -10.55 -11.87 -15.46
CA ARG A 35 -11.38 -11.21 -14.43
C ARG A 35 -12.56 -12.09 -13.99
N ILE A 36 -13.22 -12.77 -14.92
CA ILE A 36 -14.34 -13.68 -14.61
C ILE A 36 -13.83 -14.85 -13.76
N GLN A 37 -12.72 -15.46 -14.14
CA GLN A 37 -12.10 -16.54 -13.36
C GLN A 37 -11.71 -16.08 -11.96
N GLU A 38 -11.21 -14.85 -11.80
CA GLU A 38 -10.91 -14.28 -10.47
C GLU A 38 -12.16 -14.03 -9.63
N ILE A 39 -13.32 -13.76 -10.23
CA ILE A 39 -14.59 -13.64 -9.49
C ILE A 39 -15.05 -15.01 -8.98
N GLU A 40 -14.92 -16.05 -9.83
CA GLU A 40 -15.24 -17.43 -9.45
C GLU A 40 -14.24 -18.00 -8.43
N ASN A 41 -12.96 -17.64 -8.55
CA ASN A 41 -11.89 -18.06 -7.64
C ASN A 41 -11.02 -16.86 -7.22
N PRO A 42 -11.37 -16.16 -6.12
CA PRO A 42 -10.65 -14.99 -5.62
C PRO A 42 -9.16 -15.22 -5.32
N GLU A 43 -8.73 -16.45 -5.03
CA GLU A 43 -7.30 -16.75 -4.81
C GLU A 43 -6.45 -16.46 -6.05
N LEU A 44 -7.04 -16.53 -7.25
CA LEU A 44 -6.35 -16.18 -8.50
C LEU A 44 -5.93 -14.70 -8.50
N ALA A 45 -6.75 -13.81 -7.92
CA ALA A 45 -6.40 -12.39 -7.81
C ALA A 45 -5.21 -12.19 -6.85
N THR A 46 -5.17 -12.93 -5.74
CA THR A 46 -4.02 -12.91 -4.82
C THR A 46 -2.75 -13.45 -5.47
N LYS A 47 -2.85 -14.57 -6.22
CA LYS A 47 -1.73 -15.13 -6.99
C LYS A 47 -1.24 -14.15 -8.05
N ARG A 48 -2.15 -13.52 -8.79
CA ARG A 48 -1.81 -12.48 -9.78
C ARG A 48 -1.07 -11.32 -9.12
N THR A 49 -1.52 -10.87 -7.95
CA THR A 49 -0.87 -9.77 -7.22
C THR A 49 0.57 -10.13 -6.85
N ARG A 50 0.82 -11.34 -6.34
CA ARG A 50 2.18 -11.84 -6.09
C ARG A 50 3.01 -11.85 -7.37
N THR A 51 2.48 -12.40 -8.46
CA THR A 51 3.15 -12.43 -9.77
C THR A 51 3.50 -11.03 -10.27
N LEU A 52 2.60 -10.05 -10.13
CA LEU A 52 2.86 -8.67 -10.53
C LEU A 52 4.03 -8.04 -9.75
N TYR A 53 4.14 -8.31 -8.45
CA TYR A 53 5.31 -7.86 -7.69
C TYR A 53 6.58 -8.62 -8.07
N LYS A 54 6.53 -9.95 -8.30
CA LYS A 54 7.69 -10.71 -8.80
C LYS A 54 8.21 -10.15 -10.13
N LEU A 55 7.30 -9.86 -11.08
CA LEU A 55 7.64 -9.26 -12.37
C LEU A 55 8.24 -7.86 -12.26
N LYS A 56 7.90 -7.12 -11.20
CA LYS A 56 8.53 -5.82 -10.89
C LYS A 56 9.92 -5.97 -10.22
N GLY A 57 10.37 -7.18 -9.94
CA GLY A 57 11.69 -7.48 -9.37
C GLY A 57 11.73 -7.50 -7.84
N TYR A 58 10.60 -7.60 -7.15
CA TYR A 58 10.58 -7.73 -5.69
C TYR A 58 10.91 -9.16 -5.25
N PRO A 59 11.71 -9.35 -4.19
CA PRO A 59 12.02 -10.69 -3.67
C PRO A 59 10.81 -11.30 -2.95
N GLU A 60 10.69 -12.64 -2.97
CA GLU A 60 9.50 -13.34 -2.49
C GLU A 60 9.18 -13.07 -1.01
N ASP A 61 10.21 -13.01 -0.17
CA ASP A 61 10.08 -12.77 1.26
C ASP A 61 9.58 -11.34 1.56
N TRP A 62 9.95 -10.35 0.73
CA TRP A 62 9.39 -9.00 0.80
C TRP A 62 7.93 -8.99 0.33
N ILE A 63 7.60 -9.74 -0.73
CA ILE A 63 6.23 -9.83 -1.27
C ILE A 63 5.28 -10.38 -0.20
N GLU A 64 5.64 -11.44 0.51
CA GLU A 64 4.77 -11.99 1.56
C GLU A 64 4.54 -11.00 2.71
N LYS A 65 5.57 -10.24 3.11
CA LYS A 65 5.41 -9.15 4.10
C LYS A 65 4.47 -8.06 3.57
N ARG A 66 4.63 -7.67 2.31
CA ARG A 66 3.78 -6.66 1.67
C ARG A 66 2.33 -7.11 1.58
N MET A 67 2.06 -8.37 1.24
CA MET A 67 0.72 -8.96 1.18
C MET A 67 0.04 -8.94 2.55
N ARG A 68 0.76 -9.35 3.61
CA ARG A 68 0.25 -9.24 5.00
C ARG A 68 -0.05 -7.79 5.37
N GLY A 69 0.82 -6.86 4.98
CA GLY A 69 0.61 -5.43 5.20
C GLY A 69 -0.57 -4.83 4.44
N ILE A 70 -1.00 -5.38 3.28
CA ILE A 70 -2.28 -5.01 2.64
C ILE A 70 -3.44 -5.43 3.56
N ALA A 71 -3.49 -6.70 3.95
CA ALA A 71 -4.60 -7.24 4.74
C ALA A 71 -4.75 -6.52 6.09
N MET A 72 -3.65 -6.24 6.78
CA MET A 72 -3.67 -5.49 8.04
C MET A 72 -4.12 -4.04 7.88
N ARG A 73 -3.76 -3.40 6.75
CA ARG A 73 -4.24 -2.05 6.45
C ARG A 73 -5.74 -2.05 6.19
N GLU A 74 -6.24 -3.02 5.41
CA GLU A 74 -7.67 -3.18 5.12
C GLU A 74 -8.46 -3.36 6.42
N GLU A 75 -7.99 -4.24 7.32
CA GLU A 75 -8.60 -4.42 8.65
C GLU A 75 -8.67 -3.11 9.44
N LEU A 76 -7.58 -2.35 9.49
CA LEU A 76 -7.53 -1.06 10.19
C LEU A 76 -8.48 -0.03 9.57
N THR A 77 -8.57 0.04 8.24
CA THR A 77 -9.47 0.97 7.57
C THR A 77 -10.94 0.61 7.78
N ASP A 78 -11.27 -0.68 7.80
CA ASP A 78 -12.62 -1.16 8.12
C ASP A 78 -12.99 -0.83 9.56
N GLU A 79 -12.03 -0.97 10.48
CA GLU A 79 -12.20 -0.60 11.88
C GLU A 79 -12.47 0.90 12.03
N TRP A 80 -11.73 1.76 11.33
CA TRP A 80 -11.98 3.20 11.32
C TRP A 80 -13.35 3.56 10.73
N GLN A 81 -13.77 2.89 9.65
CA GLN A 81 -15.07 3.12 9.04
C GLN A 81 -16.20 2.84 10.02
N LYS A 82 -16.15 1.68 10.68
CA LYS A 82 -17.13 1.27 11.71
C LYS A 82 -17.18 2.23 12.89
N ARG A 83 -16.09 2.97 13.12
CA ARG A 83 -15.92 3.90 14.25
C ARG A 83 -16.11 5.38 13.89
N GLY A 84 -16.62 5.67 12.69
CA GLY A 84 -17.04 7.01 12.28
C GLY A 84 -16.03 7.79 11.42
N ALA A 85 -15.01 7.15 10.84
CA ALA A 85 -14.23 7.76 9.76
C ALA A 85 -14.94 7.56 8.42
N GLN A 86 -15.38 8.66 7.78
CA GLN A 86 -16.22 8.57 6.58
C GLN A 86 -15.61 9.23 5.35
N ARG A 87 -14.72 10.22 5.54
CA ARG A 87 -14.12 10.97 4.44
C ARG A 87 -12.70 10.51 4.22
N GLU A 88 -12.23 10.53 2.98
CA GLU A 88 -10.84 10.21 2.61
C GLU A 88 -9.82 10.95 3.49
N LYS A 89 -10.07 12.23 3.77
CA LYS A 89 -9.24 13.06 4.65
C LYS A 89 -9.10 12.50 6.08
N ASP A 90 -10.11 11.80 6.60
CA ASP A 90 -10.05 11.18 7.92
C ASP A 90 -9.02 10.04 7.91
N TYR A 91 -9.03 9.17 6.89
CA TYR A 91 -8.05 8.09 6.70
C TYR A 91 -6.62 8.62 6.50
N GLU A 92 -6.46 9.72 5.77
CA GLU A 92 -5.18 10.39 5.59
C GLU A 92 -4.61 10.91 6.91
N ILE A 93 -5.44 11.58 7.73
CA ILE A 93 -5.04 12.09 9.04
C ILE A 93 -4.63 10.94 9.96
N LEU A 94 -5.45 9.90 10.06
CA LEU A 94 -5.18 8.76 10.95
C LEU A 94 -3.91 8.00 10.52
N SER A 95 -3.74 7.78 9.21
CA SER A 95 -2.51 7.19 8.65
C SER A 95 -1.29 8.08 8.92
N ALA A 96 -1.46 9.41 8.84
CA ALA A 96 -0.39 10.36 9.11
C ALA A 96 0.06 10.35 10.57
N GLU A 97 -0.86 10.23 11.53
CA GLU A 97 -0.51 10.12 12.95
C GLU A 97 0.31 8.86 13.23
N ILE A 98 -0.08 7.70 12.69
CA ILE A 98 0.70 6.46 12.87
C ILE A 98 2.09 6.63 12.29
N SER A 99 2.20 7.13 11.05
CA SER A 99 3.49 7.34 10.37
C SER A 99 4.37 8.33 11.13
N GLN A 100 3.81 9.47 11.56
CA GLN A 100 4.53 10.50 12.27
C GLN A 100 5.03 9.99 13.63
N ALA A 101 4.19 9.28 14.38
CA ALA A 101 4.60 8.73 15.67
C ALA A 101 5.62 7.58 15.55
N THR A 102 5.54 6.78 14.47
CA THR A 102 6.46 5.66 14.22
C THR A 102 7.82 6.15 13.70
N PHE A 103 7.81 6.94 12.63
CA PHE A 103 9.02 7.30 11.86
C PHE A 103 9.47 8.75 12.07
N GLY A 104 8.68 9.58 12.75
CA GLY A 104 8.93 11.01 12.83
C GLY A 104 8.63 11.76 11.53
N LEU A 105 7.94 11.11 10.58
CA LEU A 105 7.64 11.64 9.25
C LEU A 105 6.19 11.34 8.88
N THR A 106 5.49 12.34 8.32
CA THR A 106 4.21 12.11 7.64
C THR A 106 4.44 11.30 6.35
N PRO A 107 3.41 10.62 5.80
CA PRO A 107 3.55 9.85 4.57
C PRO A 107 4.09 10.70 3.40
N SER A 108 3.70 11.97 3.33
CA SER A 108 4.17 12.92 2.31
C SER A 108 5.65 13.28 2.48
N GLU A 109 6.12 13.52 3.71
CA GLU A 109 7.54 13.77 3.98
C GLU A 109 8.38 12.51 3.76
N TYR A 110 7.86 11.36 4.15
CA TYR A 110 8.54 10.08 3.96
C TYR A 110 8.71 9.76 2.48
N LYS A 111 7.70 10.04 1.64
CA LYS A 111 7.83 9.98 0.18
C LYS A 111 8.96 10.88 -0.33
N LYS A 112 9.14 12.09 0.21
CA LYS A 112 10.25 12.99 -0.16
C LYS A 112 11.61 12.40 0.23
N VAL A 113 11.76 11.85 1.44
CA VAL A 113 13.00 11.18 1.89
C VAL A 113 13.37 10.00 0.97
N LYS A 114 12.36 9.29 0.47
CA LYS A 114 12.51 8.17 -0.46
C LYS A 114 12.67 8.58 -1.93
N GLY A 115 12.52 9.87 -2.26
CA GLY A 115 12.57 10.37 -3.64
C GLY A 115 11.39 9.91 -4.51
N LEU A 116 10.21 9.73 -3.91
CA LEU A 116 8.99 9.28 -4.58
C LEU A 116 8.14 10.46 -5.01
N LYS A 117 7.49 10.35 -6.18
CA LYS A 117 6.55 11.35 -6.69
C LYS A 117 5.12 10.80 -6.64
N LYS A 118 4.86 9.73 -7.38
CA LYS A 118 3.52 9.12 -7.52
C LYS A 118 3.46 7.70 -6.97
N GLU A 119 4.62 7.11 -6.70
CA GLU A 119 4.73 5.73 -6.26
C GLU A 119 4.16 5.53 -4.85
N ASN A 120 3.73 4.29 -4.57
CA ASN A 120 3.30 3.89 -3.25
C ASN A 120 4.52 3.86 -2.30
N LEU A 121 4.39 4.48 -1.13
CA LEU A 121 5.48 4.55 -0.15
C LEU A 121 5.89 3.16 0.36
N ARG A 122 4.92 2.29 0.64
CA ARG A 122 5.16 0.97 1.23
C ARG A 122 5.83 0.02 0.25
N ASP A 123 5.62 0.23 -1.05
CA ASP A 123 6.34 -0.50 -2.09
C ASP A 123 7.84 -0.11 -2.16
N HIS A 124 8.26 0.93 -1.43
CA HIS A 124 9.64 1.40 -1.36
C HIS A 124 10.20 1.42 0.06
N MET A 125 9.53 0.76 0.99
CA MET A 125 10.00 0.50 2.35
C MET A 125 10.80 -0.80 2.39
N GLY A 126 11.90 -0.81 3.16
CA GLY A 126 12.63 -2.02 3.50
C GLY A 126 11.92 -2.82 4.59
N ASP A 127 12.51 -3.96 4.95
CA ASP A 127 11.88 -4.96 5.82
C ASP A 127 11.47 -4.42 7.19
N LEU A 128 12.38 -3.76 7.91
CA LEU A 128 12.06 -3.18 9.21
C LEU A 128 11.06 -2.02 9.11
N GLU A 129 11.09 -1.25 8.02
CA GLU A 129 10.11 -0.19 7.78
C GLU A 129 8.69 -0.77 7.60
N LEU A 130 8.55 -1.88 6.86
CA LEU A 130 7.28 -2.60 6.71
C LEU A 130 6.80 -3.23 8.02
N ILE A 131 7.69 -3.89 8.76
CA ILE A 131 7.36 -4.53 10.04
C ILE A 131 6.88 -3.51 11.07
N LEU A 132 7.59 -2.38 11.20
CA LEU A 132 7.21 -1.33 12.14
C LEU A 132 5.91 -0.64 11.73
N THR A 133 5.65 -0.49 10.42
CA THR A 133 4.34 0.00 9.94
C THR A 133 3.22 -0.95 10.35
N MET A 134 3.40 -2.26 10.12
CA MET A 134 2.42 -3.28 10.52
C MET A 134 2.20 -3.30 12.03
N LEU A 135 3.27 -3.16 12.82
CA LEU A 135 3.18 -3.07 14.29
C LEU A 135 2.33 -1.87 14.71
N GLY A 136 2.60 -0.68 14.17
CA GLY A 136 1.83 0.52 14.49
C GLY A 136 0.35 0.37 14.12
N GLU A 137 0.06 -0.13 12.92
CA GLU A 137 -1.32 -0.35 12.44
C GLU A 137 -2.09 -1.39 13.27
N ARG A 138 -1.45 -2.52 13.60
CA ARG A 138 -2.06 -3.56 14.43
C ARG A 138 -2.33 -3.07 15.84
N THR A 139 -1.35 -2.42 16.45
CA THR A 139 -1.50 -1.88 17.80
C THR A 139 -2.59 -0.82 17.85
N THR A 140 -2.67 0.08 16.88
CA THR A 140 -3.78 1.04 16.77
C THR A 140 -5.14 0.34 16.69
N THR A 141 -5.27 -0.70 15.86
CA THR A 141 -6.51 -1.50 15.74
C THR A 141 -6.92 -2.11 17.09
N GLU A 142 -5.98 -2.74 17.79
CA GLU A 142 -6.23 -3.37 19.08
C GLU A 142 -6.60 -2.36 20.18
N ILE A 143 -5.99 -1.17 20.15
CA ILE A 143 -6.35 -0.09 21.07
C ILE A 143 -7.78 0.39 20.80
N HIS A 144 -8.15 0.62 19.54
CA HIS A 144 -9.51 1.03 19.18
C HIS A 144 -10.55 0.03 19.69
N ARG A 145 -10.29 -1.27 19.50
CA ARG A 145 -11.17 -2.36 19.95
C ARG A 145 -11.28 -2.42 21.47
N THR A 146 -10.15 -2.37 22.16
CA THR A 146 -10.09 -2.51 23.62
C THR A 146 -10.77 -1.35 24.33
N LYS A 147 -10.59 -0.12 23.83
CA LYS A 147 -11.20 1.08 24.41
C LYS A 147 -12.61 1.37 23.91
N ASP A 148 -13.08 0.58 22.94
CA ASP A 148 -14.22 0.89 22.09
C ASP A 148 -14.26 2.36 21.64
N THR A 149 -13.15 2.84 21.10
CA THR A 149 -13.02 4.24 20.71
C THR A 149 -13.93 4.57 19.53
N GLN A 150 -14.61 5.70 19.61
CA GLN A 150 -15.51 6.21 18.57
C GLN A 150 -15.15 7.66 18.21
N GLY A 151 -15.33 8.01 16.93
CA GLY A 151 -15.14 9.36 16.42
C GLY A 151 -13.68 9.72 16.10
N VAL A 152 -13.48 10.36 14.96
CA VAL A 152 -12.15 10.70 14.39
C VAL A 152 -11.20 11.37 15.39
N PRO A 153 -11.62 12.35 16.24
CA PRO A 153 -10.70 12.97 17.20
C PRO A 153 -10.07 11.98 18.18
N ARG A 154 -10.85 11.02 18.71
CA ARG A 154 -10.31 10.02 19.64
C ARG A 154 -9.55 8.92 18.91
N LEU A 155 -10.00 8.53 17.71
CA LEU A 155 -9.26 7.60 16.85
C LEU A 155 -7.86 8.14 16.53
N LYS A 156 -7.73 9.46 16.36
CA LYS A 156 -6.46 10.14 16.14
C LYS A 156 -5.49 9.94 17.30
N ASP A 157 -5.98 10.01 18.54
CA ASP A 157 -5.13 9.81 19.73
C ASP A 157 -4.67 8.36 19.86
N ASP A 158 -5.56 7.39 19.62
CA ASP A 158 -5.19 5.97 19.60
C ASP A 158 -4.22 5.63 18.46
N ALA A 159 -4.39 6.25 17.28
CA ALA A 159 -3.47 6.14 16.15
C ALA A 159 -2.06 6.65 16.52
N ARG A 160 -1.99 7.79 17.22
CA ARG A 160 -0.74 8.32 17.77
C ARG A 160 -0.11 7.36 18.76
N VAL A 161 -0.88 6.77 19.68
CA VAL A 161 -0.37 5.82 20.69
C VAL A 161 0.16 4.55 20.02
N GLY A 162 -0.58 3.95 19.08
CA GLY A 162 -0.10 2.77 18.35
C GLY A 162 1.17 3.05 17.57
N GLY A 163 1.26 4.21 16.91
CA GLY A 163 2.49 4.65 16.26
C GLY A 163 3.64 4.94 17.24
N GLN A 164 3.38 5.45 18.45
CA GLN A 164 4.41 5.67 19.47
C GLN A 164 5.03 4.36 19.97
N ILE A 165 4.23 3.30 20.08
CA ILE A 165 4.72 1.96 20.45
C ILE A 165 5.68 1.45 19.37
N ALA A 166 5.28 1.51 18.10
CA ALA A 166 6.15 1.16 16.99
C ALA A 166 7.39 2.07 16.90
N GLY A 167 7.24 3.37 17.13
CA GLY A 167 8.35 4.33 17.15
C GLY A 167 9.33 4.11 18.29
N THR A 168 8.86 3.64 19.44
CA THR A 168 9.71 3.22 20.56
C THR A 168 10.52 1.98 20.18
N ALA A 169 9.86 0.95 19.62
CA ALA A 169 10.53 -0.24 19.11
C ALA A 169 11.59 0.12 18.06
N ARG A 170 11.25 0.98 17.09
CA ARG A 170 12.19 1.50 16.09
C ARG A 170 13.43 2.09 16.73
N LYS A 171 13.27 3.05 17.64
CA LYS A 171 14.39 3.72 18.33
C LYS A 171 15.25 2.73 19.13
N GLN A 172 14.64 1.75 19.79
CA GLN A 172 15.37 0.72 20.51
C GLN A 172 16.20 -0.15 19.57
N ILE A 173 15.64 -0.58 18.44
CA ILE A 173 16.36 -1.35 17.43
C ILE A 173 17.51 -0.53 16.86
N GLU A 174 17.27 0.71 16.43
CA GLU A 174 18.29 1.61 15.86
C GLU A 174 19.47 1.82 16.81
N ARG A 175 19.21 1.99 18.12
CA ARG A 175 20.27 2.08 19.15
C ARG A 175 21.12 0.82 19.25
N LYS A 176 20.53 -0.36 19.04
CA LYS A 176 21.25 -1.65 19.12
C LYS A 176 22.01 -1.98 17.83
N ILE A 177 21.48 -1.61 16.67
CA ILE A 177 22.13 -1.88 15.38
C ILE A 177 23.08 -0.76 14.92
N GLY A 178 23.07 0.40 15.59
CA GLY A 178 23.97 1.52 15.30
C GLY A 178 23.65 2.28 14.00
N LYS A 179 22.46 2.10 13.41
CA LYS A 179 22.05 2.77 12.17
C LYS A 179 20.54 3.03 12.13
N SER A 180 20.13 4.04 11.35
CA SER A 180 18.72 4.36 11.08
C SER A 180 18.04 3.24 10.30
N ILE A 181 16.81 2.91 10.68
CA ILE A 181 15.93 2.00 9.91
C ILE A 181 15.34 2.72 8.70
N ILE A 182 15.10 4.03 8.83
CA ILE A 182 14.62 4.87 7.73
C ILE A 182 15.75 4.98 6.72
N SER A 183 15.58 4.32 5.58
CA SER A 183 16.56 4.31 4.50
C SER A 183 16.27 5.44 3.51
N LYS A 184 17.34 6.06 2.98
CA LYS A 184 17.25 7.04 1.90
C LYS A 184 17.16 6.30 0.56
N GLY A 185 16.24 6.73 -0.30
CA GLY A 185 16.06 6.17 -1.65
C GLY A 185 15.05 5.02 -1.76
N LYS A 186 14.81 4.57 -2.98
CA LYS A 186 13.79 3.57 -3.31
C LYS A 186 14.29 2.15 -3.04
N PHE A 187 13.42 1.26 -2.56
CA PHE A 187 13.77 -0.16 -2.32
C PHE A 187 14.39 -0.84 -3.55
N LEU A 188 13.77 -0.69 -4.74
CA LEU A 188 14.31 -1.19 -6.01
C LEU A 188 15.25 -0.21 -6.74
N GLY A 189 15.54 0.96 -6.15
CA GLY A 189 16.24 2.05 -6.83
C GLY A 189 17.73 1.82 -7.11
N ASN A 190 18.32 0.76 -6.55
CA ASN A 190 19.75 0.47 -6.69
C ASN A 190 20.08 -0.69 -7.63
N ASN A 191 19.09 -1.38 -8.22
CA ASN A 191 19.36 -2.40 -9.24
C ASN A 191 19.21 -1.83 -10.66
N ARG A 192 20.36 -1.36 -11.15
CA ARG A 192 20.83 -1.23 -12.54
C ARG A 192 19.78 -1.16 -13.66
N ARG A 193 19.95 -0.09 -14.47
CA ARG A 193 19.74 -0.14 -15.93
C ARG A 193 20.21 -1.50 -16.46
N ILE A 194 19.28 -2.31 -16.93
CA ILE A 194 19.60 -3.40 -17.83
C ILE A 194 19.74 -2.73 -19.19
N ASN A 195 20.99 -2.57 -19.63
CA ASN A 195 21.34 -2.33 -21.02
C ASN A 195 20.97 -3.58 -21.85
#